data_AF-A0A9C9X2X1-F1
#
_entry.id   AF-A0A9C9X2X1-F1
#
_cell.length_a   1.000
_cell.length_b   1.000
_cell.length_c   1.000
_cell.angle_alpha   90.00
_cell.angle_beta   90.00
_cell.angle_gamma   90.00
#
_symmetry.space_group_name_H-M   'P 1'
#
loop_
_entity.id
_entity.type
_entity.pdbx_description
1 polymer ?
#
loop_
_entity_poly.entity_id
_entity_poly.type
_entity_poly.pdbx_seq_one_letter_code
_entity_poly.pdbx_strand_id
1 'polypeptide(L)' 'MTADEMLAKINETALLVGYFSYPEFNVCRVLRPKVERMVTAFDSIKFLYIDIHRYPQISGQFIVFAVP' A
#
# COMPACT_ATOMS: atom_id res chain seq x y z
N MET A 1 11.13 -5.42 6.74
CA MET A 1 10.25 -6.16 5.84
C MET A 1 10.91 -6.22 4.48
N THR A 2 11.19 -7.42 3.99
CA THR A 2 11.64 -7.66 2.60
C THR A 2 10.44 -7.63 1.65
N ALA A 3 10.67 -7.66 0.34
CA ALA A 3 9.56 -7.74 -0.60
C ALA A 3 8.81 -9.07 -0.52
N ASP A 4 9.53 -10.17 -0.30
CA ASP A 4 8.92 -11.50 -0.15
C ASP A 4 8.05 -11.57 1.11
N GLU A 5 8.50 -10.99 2.23
CA GLU A 5 7.69 -10.87 3.45
C GLU A 5 6.43 -10.03 3.22
N MET A 6 6.52 -8.98 2.40
CA MET A 6 5.36 -8.16 2.06
C MET A 6 4.36 -8.92 1.18
N LEU A 7 4.84 -9.67 0.20
CA LEU A 7 4.01 -10.50 -0.69
C LEU A 7 3.34 -11.65 0.07
N ALA A 8 4.06 -12.31 0.97
CA ALA A 8 3.48 -13.32 1.85
C ALA A 8 2.32 -12.72 2.66
N LYS A 9 2.52 -11.55 3.26
CA LYS A 9 1.46 -10.85 4.00
C LYS A 9 0.25 -10.49 3.13
N ILE A 10 0.47 -10.07 1.88
CA ILE A 10 -0.62 -9.79 0.94
C ILE A 10 -1.40 -11.07 0.64
N ASN A 11 -0.72 -12.20 0.41
CA ASN A 11 -1.36 -13.47 0.07
C ASN A 11 -2.07 -14.14 1.26
N GLU A 12 -1.61 -13.93 2.49
CA GLU A 12 -2.21 -14.48 3.71
C GLU A 12 -3.38 -13.63 4.24
N THR A 13 -3.54 -12.41 3.75
CA THR A 13 -4.59 -11.51 4.22
C THR A 13 -5.84 -11.64 3.36
N ALA A 14 -6.97 -12.03 3.97
CA ALA A 14 -8.24 -12.23 3.28
C ALA A 14 -8.72 -11.00 2.48
N LEU A 15 -8.52 -9.80 3.02
CA LEU A 15 -8.77 -8.54 2.31
C LEU A 15 -7.82 -7.45 2.80
N LEU A 16 -7.08 -6.85 1.88
CA LEU A 16 -6.05 -5.85 2.16
C LEU A 16 -6.13 -4.69 1.17
N VAL A 17 -6.01 -3.47 1.68
CA VAL A 17 -5.82 -2.25 0.89
C VAL A 17 -4.33 -1.92 0.88
N GLY A 18 -3.70 -2.09 -0.28
CA GLY A 18 -2.34 -1.65 -0.55
C GLY A 18 -2.34 -0.22 -1.07
N TYR A 19 -1.76 0.71 -0.33
CA TYR A 19 -1.61 2.12 -0.73
C TYR A 19 -0.20 2.34 -1.26
N PHE A 20 -0.08 2.38 -2.59
CA PHE A 20 1.18 2.59 -3.28
C PHE A 20 1.52 4.09 -3.34
N SER A 21 2.74 4.47 -2.97
CA SER A 21 3.11 5.89 -2.85
C SER A 21 4.63 6.02 -2.67
N TYR A 22 5.12 7.25 -2.47
CA TYR A 22 6.44 7.56 -1.93
C TYR A 22 6.39 8.86 -1.12
N PRO A 23 7.30 9.08 -0.15
CA PRO A 23 7.20 10.18 0.83
C PRO A 23 7.19 11.59 0.24
N GLU A 24 7.88 11.80 -0.88
CA GLU A 24 8.09 13.10 -1.50
C GLU A 24 6.89 13.58 -2.35
N PHE A 25 5.88 12.73 -2.57
CA PHE A 25 4.72 13.10 -3.39
C PHE A 25 3.66 13.87 -2.57
N ASN A 26 3.53 15.17 -2.85
CA ASN A 26 2.68 16.08 -2.09
C ASN A 26 1.19 15.66 -2.05
N VAL A 27 0.66 15.07 -3.12
CA VAL A 27 -0.75 14.63 -3.18
C VAL A 27 -1.00 13.44 -2.24
N CYS A 28 -0.06 12.48 -2.20
CA CYS A 28 -0.16 11.31 -1.31
C CYS A 28 -0.18 11.72 0.16
N ARG A 29 0.57 12.75 0.56
CA ARG A 29 0.60 13.24 1.95
C ARG A 29 -0.79 13.68 2.44
N VAL A 30 -1.60 14.25 1.57
CA VAL A 30 -2.96 14.71 1.90
C VAL A 30 -3.99 13.58 1.80
N LEU A 31 -3.86 12.70 0.81
CA LEU A 31 -4.84 11.63 0.57
C LEU A 31 -4.68 10.42 1.50
N ARG A 32 -3.45 9.98 1.79
CA ARG A 32 -3.18 8.80 2.63
C ARG A 32 -3.99 8.79 3.94
N PRO A 33 -3.96 9.83 4.80
CA PRO A 33 -4.69 9.79 6.07
C PRO A 33 -6.22 9.79 5.91
N LYS A 34 -6.76 10.18 4.74
CA LYS A 34 -8.19 10.10 4.46
C LYS A 34 -8.59 8.67 4.07
N VAL A 35 -7.78 8.03 3.22
CA VAL A 35 -8.00 6.64 2.81
C VAL A 35 -7.82 5.69 4.00
N GLU A 36 -6.78 5.89 4.79
CA GLU A 36 -6.53 5.08 6.00
C GLU A 36 -7.71 5.17 6.99
N ARG A 37 -8.24 6.37 7.24
CA ARG A 37 -9.46 6.56 8.04
C ARG A 37 -10.68 5.88 7.45
N MET A 38 -10.85 5.91 6.12
CA MET A 38 -11.97 5.22 5.47
C MET A 38 -11.88 3.71 5.70
N VAL A 39 -10.68 3.13 5.66
CA VAL A 39 -10.47 1.70 5.91
C VAL A 39 -10.78 1.31 7.35
N THR A 40 -10.58 2.20 8.34
CA THR A 40 -10.96 1.92 9.73
C THR A 40 -12.46 1.73 9.96
N ALA A 41 -13.33 2.06 9.00
CA ALA A 41 -14.75 1.74 9.06
C ALA A 41 -15.03 0.23 8.82
N PHE A 42 -14.01 -0.55 8.46
CA PHE A 42 -14.11 -1.98 8.15
C PHE A 42 -13.13 -2.77 9.01
N ASP A 43 -13.61 -3.37 10.11
CA ASP A 43 -12.79 -4.05 11.13
C ASP A 43 -11.87 -5.17 10.59
N SER A 44 -12.27 -5.82 9.50
CA SER A 44 -11.54 -6.95 8.91
C SER A 44 -10.53 -6.56 7.84
N ILE A 45 -10.56 -5.31 7.34
CA ILE A 45 -9.69 -4.88 6.24
C ILE A 45 -8.35 -4.40 6.80
N LYS A 46 -7.26 -4.96 6.28
CA LYS A 46 -5.92 -4.46 6.61
C LYS A 46 -5.51 -3.35 5.65
N PHE A 47 -4.85 -2.33 6.18
CA PHE A 47 -4.24 -1.27 5.40
C PHE A 47 -2.71 -1.46 5.39
N LEU A 48 -2.10 -1.36 4.21
CA LEU A 48 -0.66 -1.49 4.03
C LEU A 48 -0.14 -0.36 3.15
N TYR A 49 0.80 0.42 3.67
CA TYR A 49 1.53 1.41 2.88
C TYR A 49 2.70 0.75 2.14
N ILE A 50 2.81 1.01 0.83
CA ILE A 50 3.84 0.45 -0.03
C ILE A 50 4.61 1.59 -0.71
N ASP A 51 5.87 1.74 -0.34
CA ASP A 51 6.78 2.69 -0.97
C ASP A 51 7.33 2.09 -2.28
N ILE A 52 6.94 2.66 -3.42
CA ILE A 52 7.30 2.13 -4.75
C ILE A 52 8.79 2.29 -5.08
N HIS A 53 9.49 3.23 -4.44
CA HIS A 53 10.93 3.41 -4.62
C HIS A 53 11.73 2.43 -3.75
N ARG A 54 11.19 2.07 -2.58
CA ARG A 54 11.77 1.04 -1.71
C ARG A 54 11.50 -0.38 -2.21
N TYR A 55 10.35 -0.61 -2.84
CA TYR A 55 9.90 -1.94 -3.29
C TYR A 55 9.51 -1.96 -4.78
N PRO A 56 10.42 -1.60 -5.71
CA PRO A 56 10.12 -1.51 -7.14
C PRO A 56 9.63 -2.83 -7.78
N GLN A 57 10.08 -3.96 -7.25
CA GLN A 57 9.62 -5.29 -7.64
C GLN A 57 8.14 -5.52 -7.34
N ILE A 58 7.63 -4.97 -6.23
CA ILE A 58 6.22 -5.12 -5.84
C ILE A 58 5.36 -4.26 -6.77
N SER A 59 5.73 -3.00 -7.00
CA SER A 59 5.02 -2.16 -7.98
C SER A 59 4.99 -2.79 -9.37
N GLY A 60 6.08 -3.45 -9.79
CA GLY A 60 6.12 -4.20 -11.05
C GLY A 60 5.14 -5.37 -11.10
N GLN A 61 5.08 -6.19 -10.05
CA GLN A 61 4.16 -7.33 -9.97
C GLN A 61 2.68 -6.92 -9.98
N PHE A 62 2.35 -5.79 -9.33
CA PHE A 62 0.98 -5.26 -9.31
C PHE A 62 0.68 -4.28 -10.46
N ILE A 63 1.62 -4.07 -11.40
CA ILE A 63 1.45 -3.19 -12.57
C ILE A 63 1.07 -1.74 -12.13
N VAL A 64 1.70 -1.26 -11.06
CA VAL A 64 1.49 0.09 -10.53
C VAL A 64 2.59 1.01 -11.06
N PHE A 65 2.24 1.85 -12.03
CA PHE A 65 3.16 2.82 -12.65
C PHE A 65 2.83 4.28 -12.34
N ALA A 66 1.74 4.54 -11.62
CA ALA A 66 1.33 5.85 -11.15
C ALA A 66 0.84 5.74 -9.69
N VAL A 67 0.99 6.81 -8.92
CA VAL A 67 0.61 6.88 -7.50
C VAL A 67 -0.18 8.17 -7.20
N PRO A 68 -0.94 8.24 -6.08
CA PRO A 68 -1.27 7.11 -5.19
C PRO A 68 -2.04 5.99 -5.87
#